data_AF-A0A645F2Y6-F1
#
_entry.id   AF-A0A645F2Y6-F1
#
_cell.length_a   1.000
_cell.length_b   1.000
_cell.length_c   1.000
_cell.angle_alpha   90.00
_cell.angle_beta   90.00
_cell.angle_gamma   90.00
#
_symmetry.space_group_name_H-M   'P 1'
#
loop_
_entity.id
_entity.type
_entity.pdbx_description
1 polymer ?
#
loop_
_entity_poly.entity_id
_entity_poly.type
_entity_poly.pdbx_seq_one_letter_code
_entity_poly.pdbx_strand_id
1 'polypeptide(L)'
;MPFYTTPFPFQKNKITQADIPAIMAAKENHPHIMERIAHLQDRCYRDPWLRPWLCHFDKLSNAERRNAIIYDMALASLRYEAEQDAAKKDAILDEILYLNERDFDLVKEMFFDINPVGETGVKSCMYPYHEIKRLIHNIRHPEHPDDAIICSGIEALGWLWL
;
A
#
# COMPACT_ATOMS: atom_id res chain seq x y z
N MET A 1 2.86 5.28 6.96
CA MET A 1 3.81 6.31 6.46
C MET A 1 3.75 7.53 7.36
N PRO A 2 4.88 8.04 7.86
CA PRO A 2 4.94 9.24 8.69
C PRO A 2 4.20 10.48 8.16
N PHE A 3 4.22 10.72 6.84
CA PHE A 3 3.53 11.86 6.21
C PHE A 3 2.01 11.65 6.05
N TYR A 4 1.48 10.45 6.37
CA TYR A 4 0.05 10.18 6.31
C TYR A 4 -0.64 10.79 7.53
N THR A 5 -1.32 11.93 7.35
CA THR A 5 -1.88 12.73 8.45
C THR A 5 -3.38 12.55 8.67
N THR A 6 -4.09 11.92 7.73
CA THR A 6 -5.54 11.70 7.82
C THR A 6 -5.89 10.73 8.94
N PRO A 7 -6.72 11.13 9.93
CA PRO A 7 -7.08 10.28 11.05
C PRO A 7 -7.73 8.98 10.57
N PHE A 8 -7.06 7.86 10.80
CA PHE A 8 -7.60 6.53 10.57
C PHE A 8 -7.84 5.83 11.92
N PRO A 9 -8.97 5.14 12.13
CA PRO A 9 -9.29 4.52 13.44
C PRO A 9 -8.23 3.52 13.95
N PHE A 10 -7.33 3.06 13.09
CA PHE A 10 -6.24 2.13 13.40
C PHE A 10 -4.83 2.69 13.20
N GLN A 11 -4.68 4.00 13.03
CA GLN A 11 -3.38 4.68 12.87
C GLN A 11 -2.57 4.78 14.18
N LYS A 12 -2.72 3.80 15.07
CA LYS A 12 -2.04 3.76 16.38
C LYS A 12 -0.55 3.48 16.25
N ASN A 13 -0.14 2.80 15.18
CA ASN A 13 1.26 2.44 14.94
C ASN A 13 1.79 3.25 13.76
N LYS A 14 2.85 4.03 14.00
CA LYS A 14 3.61 4.73 12.95
C LYS A 14 4.93 4.00 12.75
N ILE A 15 5.26 3.70 11.50
CA ILE A 15 6.57 3.16 11.12
C ILE A 15 7.64 4.22 11.45
N THR A 16 8.74 3.76 12.02
CA THR A 16 9.89 4.55 12.46
C THR A 16 11.19 4.00 11.87
N GLN A 17 12.30 4.71 12.05
CA GLN A 17 13.63 4.24 11.63
C GLN A 17 14.02 2.91 12.31
N ALA A 18 13.49 2.61 13.51
CA ALA A 18 13.75 1.38 14.23
C ALA A 18 13.15 0.13 13.56
N ASP A 19 12.17 0.32 12.67
CA ASP A 19 11.48 -0.77 11.97
C ASP A 19 12.22 -1.22 10.70
N ILE A 20 13.24 -0.47 10.24
CA ILE A 20 14.00 -0.78 9.02
C ILE A 20 14.53 -2.23 9.02
N PRO A 21 15.16 -2.76 10.09
CA PRO A 21 15.65 -4.13 10.08
C PRO A 21 14.55 -5.17 9.84
N ALA A 22 13.36 -4.95 10.43
CA ALA A 22 12.23 -5.85 10.25
C ALA A 22 11.67 -5.78 8.82
N ILE A 23 11.55 -4.57 8.26
CA ILE A 23 11.12 -4.37 6.87
C ILE A 23 12.10 -5.04 5.90
N MET A 24 13.41 -4.87 6.12
CA MET A 24 14.44 -5.50 5.27
C MET A 24 14.41 -7.03 5.37
N ALA A 25 14.24 -7.59 6.57
CA ALA A 25 14.09 -9.03 6.75
C ALA A 25 12.83 -9.59 6.06
N ALA A 26 11.70 -8.87 6.13
CA ALA A 26 10.48 -9.23 5.41
C ALA A 26 10.70 -9.24 3.89
N LYS A 27 11.39 -8.21 3.34
CA LYS A 27 11.74 -8.17 1.91
C LYS A 27 12.68 -9.31 1.49
N GLU A 28 13.65 -9.66 2.32
CA GLU A 28 14.57 -10.78 2.04
C GLU A 28 13.83 -12.13 2.02
N ASN A 29 12.83 -12.30 2.88
CA ASN A 29 12.00 -13.50 2.94
C ASN A 29 10.90 -13.57 1.87
N HIS A 30 10.60 -12.45 1.18
CA HIS A 30 9.53 -12.37 0.18
C HIS A 30 9.60 -13.46 -0.91
N PRO A 31 10.75 -13.76 -1.54
CA PRO A 31 10.84 -14.82 -2.56
C PRO A 31 10.45 -16.20 -2.03
N HIS A 32 10.81 -16.50 -0.77
CA HIS A 32 10.44 -17.75 -0.12
C HIS A 32 8.93 -17.86 0.11
N ILE A 33 8.28 -16.77 0.53
CA ILE A 33 6.82 -16.74 0.69
C ILE A 33 6.13 -16.92 -0.66
N MET A 34 6.58 -16.22 -1.71
CA MET A 34 6.04 -16.33 -3.06
C MET A 34 6.15 -17.75 -3.62
N GLU A 35 7.28 -18.43 -3.41
CA GLU A 35 7.47 -19.83 -3.80
C GLU A 35 6.45 -20.75 -3.11
N ARG A 36 6.22 -20.55 -1.80
CA ARG A 36 5.23 -21.33 -1.04
C ARG A 36 3.81 -21.08 -1.54
N ILE A 37 3.45 -19.85 -1.85
CA ILE A 37 2.13 -19.51 -2.41
C ILE A 37 1.97 -20.17 -3.79
N ALA A 38 2.97 -20.06 -4.66
CA ALA A 38 2.93 -20.67 -5.99
C ALA A 38 2.79 -22.19 -5.93
N HIS A 39 3.48 -22.84 -4.99
CA HIS A 39 3.31 -24.27 -4.74
C HIS A 39 1.87 -24.63 -4.34
N LEU A 40 1.25 -23.84 -3.45
CA LEU A 40 -0.14 -24.06 -3.02
C LEU A 40 -1.14 -23.81 -4.16
N GLN A 41 -0.90 -22.80 -5.01
CA GLN A 41 -1.70 -22.55 -6.20
C GLN A 41 -1.63 -23.73 -7.18
N ASP A 42 -0.44 -24.25 -7.47
CA ASP A 42 -0.27 -25.43 -8.36
C ASP A 42 -0.99 -26.67 -7.80
N ARG A 43 -0.88 -26.91 -6.49
CA ARG A 43 -1.62 -27.97 -5.80
C ARG A 43 -3.13 -27.82 -5.93
N CYS A 44 -3.66 -26.61 -5.69
CA CYS A 44 -5.09 -26.34 -5.81
C CYS A 44 -5.57 -26.41 -7.27
N TYR A 45 -4.71 -26.08 -8.22
CA TYR A 45 -5.01 -26.24 -9.63
C TYR A 45 -5.09 -27.73 -10.01
N ARG A 46 -4.16 -28.58 -9.57
CA ARG A 46 -4.14 -29.99 -10.00
C ARG A 46 -5.17 -30.89 -9.31
N ASP A 47 -5.56 -30.57 -8.09
CA ASP A 47 -6.47 -31.39 -7.29
C ASP A 47 -7.91 -30.83 -7.29
N PRO A 48 -8.89 -31.55 -7.87
CA PRO A 48 -10.30 -31.13 -7.89
C PRO A 48 -10.88 -30.85 -6.50
N TRP A 49 -10.43 -31.54 -5.45
CA TRP A 49 -10.89 -31.30 -4.07
C TRP A 49 -10.36 -29.98 -3.50
N LEU A 50 -9.16 -29.57 -3.92
CA LEU A 50 -8.54 -28.33 -3.47
C LEU A 50 -8.89 -27.13 -4.34
N ARG A 51 -9.42 -27.36 -5.54
CA ARG A 51 -9.77 -26.31 -6.51
C ARG A 51 -10.61 -25.15 -5.94
N PRO A 52 -11.60 -25.35 -5.05
CA PRO A 52 -12.36 -24.25 -4.46
C PRO A 52 -11.49 -23.23 -3.70
N TRP A 53 -10.30 -23.64 -3.23
CA TRP A 53 -9.38 -22.78 -2.48
C TRP A 53 -8.45 -21.94 -3.36
N LEU A 54 -8.36 -22.22 -4.67
CA LEU A 54 -7.42 -21.54 -5.57
C LEU A 54 -7.54 -20.01 -5.52
N CYS A 55 -8.77 -19.49 -5.54
CA CYS A 55 -9.04 -18.06 -5.46
C CYS A 55 -8.49 -17.41 -4.18
N HIS A 56 -8.42 -18.14 -3.06
CA HIS A 56 -7.83 -17.63 -1.82
C HIS A 56 -6.32 -17.44 -1.97
N PHE A 57 -5.65 -18.39 -2.63
CA PHE A 57 -4.21 -18.30 -2.88
C PHE A 57 -3.86 -17.29 -3.97
N ASP A 58 -4.75 -17.07 -4.95
CA ASP A 58 -4.60 -15.96 -5.91
C ASP A 58 -4.64 -14.60 -5.20
N LYS A 59 -5.59 -14.42 -4.28
CA LYS A 59 -5.67 -13.22 -3.41
C LYS A 59 -4.42 -13.08 -2.54
N LEU A 60 -3.92 -14.17 -1.96
CA LEU A 60 -2.70 -14.14 -1.13
C LEU A 60 -1.45 -13.79 -1.96
N SER A 61 -1.34 -14.33 -3.18
CA SER A 61 -0.26 -14.00 -4.12
C SER A 61 -0.26 -12.53 -4.49
N ASN A 62 -1.44 -11.96 -4.79
CA ASN A 62 -1.57 -10.53 -5.04
C ASN A 62 -1.20 -9.70 -3.81
N ALA A 63 -1.71 -10.05 -2.62
CA ALA A 63 -1.38 -9.36 -1.38
C ALA A 63 0.13 -9.37 -1.09
N GLU A 64 0.81 -10.50 -1.28
CA GLU A 64 2.25 -10.61 -1.02
C GLU A 64 3.09 -9.81 -2.03
N ARG A 65 2.71 -9.79 -3.32
CA ARG A 65 3.33 -8.91 -4.32
C ARG A 65 3.19 -7.44 -3.95
N ARG A 66 2.03 -7.06 -3.39
CA ARG A 66 1.75 -5.70 -2.90
C ARG A 66 2.59 -5.37 -1.67
N ASN A 67 2.73 -6.29 -0.72
CA ASN A 67 3.58 -6.10 0.47
C ASN A 67 5.01 -5.69 0.09
N ALA A 68 5.60 -6.32 -0.93
CA ALA A 68 6.94 -5.97 -1.38
C ALA A 68 7.07 -4.49 -1.80
N ILE A 69 6.06 -3.95 -2.49
CA ILE A 69 5.99 -2.55 -2.92
C ILE A 69 5.70 -1.64 -1.72
N ILE A 70 4.79 -2.04 -0.83
CA ILE A 70 4.46 -1.29 0.39
C ILE A 70 5.69 -1.14 1.28
N TYR A 71 6.53 -2.18 1.40
CA TYR A 71 7.81 -2.10 2.10
C TYR A 71 8.76 -1.09 1.47
N ASP A 72 8.87 -1.06 0.13
CA ASP A 72 9.65 -0.03 -0.57
C ASP A 72 9.13 1.37 -0.29
N MET A 73 7.80 1.53 -0.30
CA MET A 73 7.15 2.82 -0.06
C MET A 73 7.31 3.28 1.40
N ALA A 74 7.31 2.34 2.35
CA ALA A 74 7.61 2.61 3.75
C ALA A 74 9.06 3.08 3.94
N LEU A 75 10.02 2.41 3.31
CA LEU A 75 11.43 2.82 3.33
C LEU A 75 11.63 4.20 2.66
N ALA A 76 10.98 4.46 1.53
CA ALA A 76 11.00 5.76 0.88
C ALA A 76 10.42 6.85 1.78
N SER A 77 9.30 6.56 2.44
CA SER A 77 8.71 7.49 3.41
C SER A 77 9.63 7.77 4.61
N LEU A 78 10.36 6.79 5.11
CA LEU A 78 11.35 6.99 6.17
C LEU A 78 12.54 7.83 5.70
N ARG A 79 13.00 7.64 4.45
CA ARG A 79 14.04 8.49 3.84
C ARG A 79 13.57 9.92 3.69
N TYR A 80 12.33 10.14 3.24
CA TYR A 80 11.73 11.46 3.11
C TYR A 80 11.74 12.22 4.45
N GLU A 81 11.39 11.56 5.56
CA GLU A 81 11.41 12.17 6.89
C GLU A 81 12.83 12.56 7.36
N ALA A 82 13.82 11.71 7.08
CA ALA A 82 15.20 11.96 7.48
C ALA A 82 15.89 13.04 6.62
N GLU A 83 15.48 13.18 5.36
CA GLU A 83 16.09 14.11 4.40
C GLU A 83 15.75 15.57 4.71
N GLN A 84 16.77 16.42 4.61
CA GLN A 84 16.72 17.85 4.90
C GLN A 84 16.83 18.71 3.64
N ASP A 85 17.44 18.18 2.57
CA ASP A 85 17.54 18.86 1.29
C ASP A 85 16.18 18.84 0.57
N ALA A 86 15.64 20.03 0.27
CA ALA A 86 14.32 20.17 -0.32
C ALA A 86 14.20 19.51 -1.71
N ALA A 87 15.25 19.57 -2.55
CA ALA A 87 15.21 18.96 -3.88
C ALA A 87 15.24 17.43 -3.78
N LYS A 88 16.00 16.88 -2.83
CA LYS A 88 15.99 15.42 -2.58
C LYS A 88 14.69 14.95 -1.95
N LYS A 89 14.11 15.71 -1.02
CA LYS A 89 12.77 15.41 -0.47
C LYS A 89 11.75 15.32 -1.58
N ASP A 90 11.76 16.29 -2.50
CA ASP A 90 10.82 16.30 -3.63
C ASP A 90 11.00 15.09 -4.55
N ALA A 91 12.25 14.72 -4.86
CA ALA A 91 12.53 13.51 -5.65
C ALA A 91 12.04 12.22 -4.95
N ILE A 92 12.10 12.15 -3.61
CA ILE A 92 11.57 11.00 -2.86
C ILE A 92 10.03 10.98 -2.91
N LEU A 93 9.35 12.13 -2.98
CA LEU A 93 7.90 12.16 -3.18
C LEU A 93 7.51 11.59 -4.55
N ASP A 94 8.28 11.86 -5.60
CA ASP A 94 8.06 11.22 -6.91
C ASP A 94 8.25 9.70 -6.85
N GLU A 95 9.25 9.22 -6.11
CA GLU A 95 9.45 7.78 -5.88
C GLU A 95 8.23 7.17 -5.18
N ILE A 96 7.71 7.81 -4.14
CA ILE A 96 6.52 7.35 -3.41
C ILE A 96 5.31 7.33 -4.35
N LEU A 97 5.11 8.36 -5.19
CA LEU A 97 4.04 8.37 -6.18
C LEU A 97 4.18 7.21 -7.18
N TYR A 98 5.37 6.96 -7.69
CA TYR A 98 5.65 5.84 -8.59
C TYR A 98 5.34 4.49 -7.93
N LEU A 99 5.78 4.28 -6.70
CA LEU A 99 5.47 3.06 -5.94
C LEU A 99 3.97 2.91 -5.68
N ASN A 100 3.28 4.02 -5.40
CA ASN A 100 1.83 4.05 -5.20
C ASN A 100 1.07 3.65 -6.47
N GLU A 101 1.51 4.09 -7.66
CA GLU A 101 0.97 3.60 -8.94
C GLU A 101 1.19 2.10 -9.12
N ARG A 102 2.40 1.61 -8.82
CA ARG A 102 2.72 0.18 -8.97
C ARG A 102 1.91 -0.71 -8.04
N ASP A 103 1.67 -0.30 -6.79
CA ASP A 103 0.77 -1.03 -5.90
C ASP A 103 -0.66 -1.02 -6.47
N PHE A 104 -1.13 0.12 -6.96
CA PHE A 104 -2.47 0.25 -7.53
C PHE A 104 -2.67 -0.56 -8.81
N ASP A 105 -1.62 -0.75 -9.63
CA ASP A 105 -1.62 -1.69 -10.75
C ASP A 105 -1.93 -3.12 -10.30
N LEU A 106 -1.36 -3.57 -9.18
CA LEU A 106 -1.67 -4.87 -8.60
C LEU A 106 -3.09 -4.94 -8.04
N VAL A 107 -3.57 -3.87 -7.40
CA VAL A 107 -4.95 -3.79 -6.91
C VAL A 107 -5.96 -3.98 -8.05
N LYS A 108 -5.72 -3.36 -9.20
CA LYS A 108 -6.57 -3.50 -10.40
C LYS A 108 -6.67 -4.92 -10.94
N GLU A 109 -5.71 -5.79 -10.64
CA GLU A 109 -5.78 -7.21 -11.04
C GLU A 109 -6.92 -7.95 -10.31
N MET A 110 -7.35 -7.47 -9.14
CA MET A 110 -8.26 -8.20 -8.25
C MET A 110 -9.59 -7.48 -7.98
N PHE A 111 -9.64 -6.16 -8.12
CA PHE A 111 -10.79 -5.33 -7.74
C PHE A 111 -11.23 -4.42 -8.88
N PHE A 112 -12.54 -4.31 -9.08
CA PHE A 112 -13.12 -3.51 -10.17
C PHE A 112 -13.66 -2.15 -9.67
N ASP A 113 -13.86 -1.97 -8.37
CA ASP A 113 -14.51 -0.84 -7.71
C ASP A 113 -13.55 -0.02 -6.83
N ILE A 114 -12.47 0.46 -7.44
CA ILE A 114 -11.34 1.09 -6.72
C ILE A 114 -11.25 2.61 -6.90
N ASN A 115 -12.25 3.21 -7.55
CA ASN A 115 -12.37 4.66 -7.65
C ASN A 115 -13.13 5.22 -6.44
N PRO A 116 -12.79 6.43 -5.97
CA PRO A 116 -13.50 7.01 -4.84
C PRO A 116 -14.95 7.25 -5.21
N VAL A 117 -15.88 6.77 -4.37
CA VAL A 117 -17.30 7.09 -4.49
C VAL A 117 -17.57 8.31 -3.64
N GLY A 118 -18.13 9.37 -4.26
CA GLY A 118 -18.44 10.64 -3.60
C GLY A 118 -19.94 10.94 -3.48
N GLU A 119 -20.81 10.04 -3.93
CA GLU A 119 -22.27 10.26 -4.00
C GLU A 119 -22.93 10.52 -2.64
N THR A 120 -22.32 10.03 -1.56
CA THR A 120 -22.81 10.21 -0.18
C THR A 120 -22.34 11.52 0.47
N GLY A 121 -21.63 12.38 -0.28
CA GLY A 121 -21.02 13.61 0.23
C GLY A 121 -19.68 13.38 0.95
N VAL A 122 -19.26 12.13 1.14
CA VAL A 122 -17.95 11.74 1.69
C VAL A 122 -17.22 10.91 0.65
N LYS A 123 -16.04 11.37 0.19
CA LYS A 123 -15.19 10.58 -0.71
C LYS A 123 -14.65 9.39 0.08
N SER A 124 -14.93 8.18 -0.38
CA SER A 124 -14.39 6.96 0.22
C SER A 124 -13.80 6.04 -0.84
N CYS A 125 -12.66 5.43 -0.54
CA CYS A 125 -12.02 4.43 -1.39
C CYS A 125 -11.49 3.28 -0.55
N MET A 126 -11.61 2.03 -1.02
CA MET A 126 -11.08 0.88 -0.27
C MET A 126 -9.55 0.87 -0.17
N TYR A 127 -8.85 1.68 -0.97
CA TYR A 127 -7.40 1.76 -1.03
C TYR A 127 -6.90 3.18 -0.76
N PRO A 128 -5.84 3.37 0.05
CA PRO A 128 -5.29 4.69 0.38
C PRO A 128 -4.57 5.36 -0.81
N TYR A 129 -4.63 4.79 -2.01
CA TYR A 129 -3.96 5.28 -3.23
C TYR A 129 -4.26 6.76 -3.52
N HIS A 130 -5.54 7.13 -3.56
CA HIS A 130 -5.95 8.50 -3.89
C HIS A 130 -5.60 9.47 -2.77
N GLU A 131 -5.64 8.99 -1.52
CA GLU A 131 -5.32 9.79 -0.35
C GLU A 131 -3.82 10.10 -0.25
N ILE A 132 -2.95 9.14 -0.59
CA ILE A 132 -1.50 9.37 -0.70
C ILE A 132 -1.22 10.47 -1.73
N LYS A 133 -1.88 10.43 -2.89
CA LYS A 133 -1.74 11.48 -3.91
C LYS A 133 -2.19 12.85 -3.42
N ARG A 134 -3.34 12.93 -2.73
CA ARG A 134 -3.85 14.18 -2.14
C ARG A 134 -2.87 14.74 -1.11
N LEU A 135 -2.30 13.89 -0.25
CA LEU A 135 -1.33 14.31 0.76
C LEU A 135 -0.05 14.84 0.12
N ILE A 136 0.50 14.15 -0.88
CA ILE A 136 1.71 14.60 -1.60
C ILE A 136 1.44 15.90 -2.37
N HIS A 137 0.26 16.03 -2.99
CA HIS A 137 -0.18 17.27 -3.62
C HIS A 137 -0.15 18.43 -2.61
N ASN A 138 -0.73 18.26 -1.42
CA ASN A 138 -0.77 19.30 -0.40
C ASN A 138 0.61 19.64 0.18
N ILE A 139 1.54 18.68 0.21
CA ILE A 139 2.94 18.93 0.57
C ILE A 139 3.62 19.83 -0.48
N ARG A 140 3.35 19.61 -1.77
CA ARG A 140 3.96 20.35 -2.89
C ARG A 140 3.31 21.69 -3.18
N HIS A 141 2.02 21.81 -2.90
CA HIS A 141 1.19 22.97 -3.22
C HIS A 141 0.46 23.49 -1.96
N PRO A 142 1.21 23.91 -0.91
CA PRO A 142 0.61 24.40 0.32
C PRO A 142 -0.27 25.64 0.13
N GLU A 143 -0.09 26.38 -0.96
CA GLU A 143 -0.90 27.52 -1.37
C GLU A 143 -2.29 27.14 -1.93
N HIS A 144 -2.44 25.89 -2.38
CA HIS A 144 -3.65 25.36 -3.01
C HIS A 144 -3.99 23.97 -2.46
N PRO A 145 -4.27 23.82 -1.16
CA PRO A 145 -4.54 22.51 -0.58
C PRO A 145 -5.87 21.93 -1.10
N ASP A 146 -5.89 20.63 -1.34
CA ASP A 146 -7.13 19.86 -1.48
C ASP A 146 -7.56 19.36 -0.09
N ASP A 147 -8.58 19.97 0.49
CA ASP A 147 -9.12 19.63 1.81
C ASP A 147 -10.17 18.50 1.77
N ALA A 148 -10.53 18.01 0.58
CA ALA A 148 -11.52 16.95 0.42
C ALA A 148 -10.88 15.58 0.67
N ILE A 149 -10.68 15.26 1.96
CA ILE A 149 -10.15 13.98 2.44
C ILE A 149 -10.86 12.80 1.77
N ILE A 150 -10.07 11.82 1.33
CA ILE A 150 -10.58 10.55 0.82
C ILE A 150 -10.43 9.51 1.94
N CYS A 151 -11.54 9.18 2.57
CA CYS A 151 -11.56 8.19 3.64
C CYS A 151 -11.23 6.81 3.09
N SER A 152 -10.32 6.08 3.75
CA SER A 152 -10.10 4.68 3.38
C SER A 152 -11.22 3.79 3.94
N GLY A 153 -11.74 2.88 3.14
CA GLY A 153 -12.77 1.92 3.57
C GLY A 153 -12.24 0.94 4.64
N ILE A 154 -13.16 0.27 5.35
CA ILE A 154 -12.84 -0.72 6.40
C ILE A 154 -11.98 -1.86 5.84
N GLU A 155 -12.03 -2.20 4.55
CA GLU A 155 -11.19 -3.26 3.97
C GLU A 155 -9.72 -2.85 3.72
N ALA A 156 -9.38 -1.56 3.88
CA ALA A 156 -7.98 -1.12 3.94
C ALA A 156 -7.22 -1.72 5.15
N LEU A 157 -7.91 -2.43 6.05
CA LEU A 157 -7.36 -3.14 7.21
C LEU A 157 -6.21 -4.11 6.85
N GLY A 158 -6.19 -4.68 5.63
CA GLY A 158 -5.09 -5.53 5.16
C GLY A 158 -3.76 -4.78 4.99
N TRP A 159 -3.77 -3.44 4.85
CA TRP A 159 -2.58 -2.60 4.71
C TRP A 159 -1.85 -2.32 6.03
N LEU A 160 -2.49 -2.55 7.19
CA LEU A 160 -2.01 -2.08 8.50
C LEU A 160 -1.68 -3.22 9.49
N TRP A 161 -1.68 -4.47 9.01
CA TRP A 161 -1.40 -5.67 9.80
C TRP A 161 -0.09 -6.39 9.39
N LEU A 162 0.87 -5.64 8.84
CA LEU A 162 2.27 -6.04 8.69
C LEU A 162 3.18 -5.01 9.34
#